data_AF-A0A5C7K9U3-F1
#
_entry.id   AF-A0A5C7K9U3-F1
#
_cell.length_a   1.000
_cell.length_b   1.000
_cell.length_c   1.000
_cell.angle_alpha   90.00
_cell.angle_beta   90.00
_cell.angle_gamma   90.00
#
_symmetry.space_group_name_H-M   'P 1'
#
loop_
_entity.id
_entity.type
_entity.pdbx_description
1 polymer ?
#
loop_
_entity_poly.entity_id
_entity_poly.type
_entity_poly.pdbx_seq_one_letter_code
_entity_poly.pdbx_strand_id
1 'polypeptide(L)' 'MSRAILTINAGSSSIKFAVYALDEALARKPYLSGQIDGIGANAKLIARDEGGTRIADDAL' A
#
# COMPACT_ATOMS: atom_id res chain seq x y z
N MET A 1 -17.30 -5.88 -11.68
CA MET A 1 -16.09 -6.19 -10.91
C MET A 1 -15.18 -4.98 -10.99
N SER A 2 -14.83 -4.35 -9.87
CA SER A 2 -13.80 -3.31 -9.86
C SER A 2 -12.46 -3.96 -10.16
N ARG A 3 -11.69 -3.39 -11.10
CA ARG A 3 -10.30 -3.81 -11.34
C ARG A 3 -9.39 -2.83 -10.62
N ALA A 4 -8.18 -3.28 -10.30
CA ALA A 4 -7.18 -2.43 -9.67
C ALA A 4 -5.78 -2.79 -10.17
N ILE A 5 -4.88 -1.82 -10.11
CA ILE A 5 -3.45 -2.03 -10.27
C ILE A 5 -2.79 -1.87 -8.91
N LEU A 6 -2.12 -2.94 -8.46
CA LEU A 6 -1.25 -2.92 -7.30
C LEU A 6 0.19 -2.67 -7.79
N THR A 7 0.80 -1.60 -7.30
CA THR A 7 2.24 -1.36 -7.49
C THR A 7 2.98 -1.84 -6.25
N ILE A 8 4.12 -2.48 -6.46
CA ILE A 8 4.99 -2.98 -5.39
C ILE A 8 6.41 -2.52 -5.68
N ASN A 9 7.05 -1.94 -4.67
CA ASN A 9 8.50 -1.76 -4.62
C ASN A 9 9.01 -2.60 -3.45
N ALA A 10 9.80 -3.62 -3.74
CA ALA A 10 10.33 -4.54 -2.74
C ALA A 10 11.84 -4.33 -2.57
N GLY A 11 12.24 -3.85 -1.39
CA GLY A 11 13.60 -3.91 -0.89
C GLY A 11 13.78 -5.08 0.09
N SER A 12 15.01 -5.30 0.56
CA SER A 12 15.31 -6.38 1.52
C SER A 12 14.67 -6.18 2.90
N SER A 13 14.52 -4.93 3.34
CA SER A 13 13.98 -4.58 4.67
C SER A 13 12.58 -3.98 4.64
N SER A 14 12.04 -3.68 3.47
CA SER A 14 10.70 -3.07 3.35
C SER A 14 10.05 -3.37 1.99
N ILE A 15 8.72 -3.38 1.98
CA ILE A 15 7.90 -3.46 0.78
C ILE A 15 6.94 -2.28 0.79
N LYS A 16 7.05 -1.38 -0.17
CA LYS A 16 6.09 -0.28 -0.36
C LYS A 16 5.07 -0.67 -1.41
N PHE A 17 3.82 -0.28 -1.18
CA PHE A 17 2.73 -0.60 -2.10
C PHE A 17 1.74 0.55 -2.25
N ALA A 18 1.06 0.57 -3.39
CA ALA A 18 -0.07 1.45 -3.64
C ALA A 18 -1.08 0.77 -4.56
N VAL A 19 -2.36 1.02 -4.33
CA VAL A 19 -3.46 0.42 -5.09
C VAL A 19 -4.25 1.51 -5.80
N TYR A 20 -4.35 1.37 -7.12
CA TYR A 20 -5.03 2.31 -8.00
C TYR A 20 -6.27 1.64 -8.59
N ALA A 21 -7.41 2.31 -8.55
CA ALA A 21 -8.59 1.85 -9.25
C ALA A 21 -8.35 1.83 -10.77
N LEU A 22 -8.85 0.81 -11.43
CA LEU A 22 -8.82 0.63 -12.88
C LEU A 22 -10.25 0.43 -13.38
N ASP A 23 -10.93 1.53 -13.65
CA ASP A 23 -12.26 1.52 -14.27
C ASP A 23 -12.11 1.73 -15.79
N GLU A 24 -12.73 2.76 -16.37
CA GLU A 24 -12.50 3.14 -17.77
C GLU A 24 -11.07 3.64 -18.02
N ALA A 25 -10.43 4.20 -16.98
CA ALA A 25 -9.05 4.67 -17.00
C ALA A 25 -8.36 4.38 -15.65
N LEU A 26 -7.02 4.36 -15.66
CA LEU A 26 -6.23 4.25 -14.44
C LEU A 26 -6.36 5.52 -13.59
N ALA A 27 -6.71 5.36 -12.32
CA ALA A 27 -6.75 6.46 -11.37
C ALA A 27 -5.38 7.16 -11.24
N ARG A 28 -5.36 8.49 -11.17
CA ARG A 28 -4.12 9.27 -11.01
C ARG A 28 -3.52 9.18 -9.61
N LYS A 29 -4.35 8.88 -8.62
CA LYS A 29 -3.97 8.74 -7.21
C LYS A 29 -4.39 7.37 -6.72
N PRO A 30 -3.60 6.77 -5.82
CA PRO A 30 -4.00 5.51 -5.20
C PRO A 30 -5.15 5.76 -4.22
N TYR A 31 -6.08 4.82 -4.12
CA TYR A 31 -7.11 4.86 -3.08
C TYR A 31 -6.59 4.29 -1.74
N LEU A 32 -5.46 3.59 -1.79
CA LEU A 32 -4.79 3.00 -0.64
C LEU A 32 -3.28 2.92 -0.91
N SER A 33 -2.47 3.30 0.06
CA SER A 33 -1.01 3.16 -0.01
C SER A 33 -0.43 2.77 1.33
N GLY A 34 0.73 2.14 1.32
CA GLY A 34 1.34 1.70 2.55
C GLY A 34 2.70 1.04 2.36
N GLN A 35 3.16 0.46 3.45
CA GLN A 35 4.39 -0.32 3.46
C GLN A 35 4.33 -1.41 4.53
N ILE A 36 5.05 -2.48 4.26
CA ILE A 36 5.60 -3.37 5.27
C ILE A 36 7.02 -2.87 5.54
N ASP A 37 7.28 -2.47 6.77
CA ASP A 37 8.60 -1.97 7.19
C ASP A 37 9.21 -2.90 8.24
N GLY A 38 10.53 -2.85 8.42
CA GLY A 38 11.23 -3.64 9.43
C GLY A 38 11.30 -5.14 9.15
N ILE A 39 11.21 -5.58 7.89
CA ILE A 39 11.34 -6.99 7.50
C ILE A 39 12.70 -7.51 7.97
N GLY A 40 12.69 -8.68 8.63
CA GLY A 40 13.89 -9.28 9.24
C GLY A 40 14.21 -8.76 10.64
N ALA A 41 13.42 -7.84 11.18
CA ALA A 41 13.48 -7.37 12.57
C ALA A 41 12.06 -7.25 13.14
N ASN A 42 11.59 -6.02 13.38
CA ASN A 42 10.25 -5.76 13.91
C ASN A 42 9.31 -5.37 12.77
N ALA A 43 8.81 -6.38 12.06
CA ALA A 43 7.96 -6.15 10.90
C ALA A 43 6.66 -5.45 11.29
N LYS A 44 6.24 -4.47 10.47
CA LYS A 44 5.04 -3.67 10.72
C LYS A 44 4.31 -3.32 9.45
N LEU A 45 2.99 -3.49 9.43
CA LEU A 45 2.10 -3.01 8.39
C LEU A 45 1.64 -1.59 8.71
N ILE A 46 1.89 -0.67 7.79
CA ILE A 46 1.41 0.70 7.87
C ILE A 46 0.67 1.00 6.58
N ALA A 47 -0.62 1.34 6.67
CA ALA A 47 -1.44 1.67 5.51
C ALA A 47 -2.26 2.93 5.74
N ARG A 48 -2.52 3.67 4.66
CA ARG A 48 -3.31 4.90 4.63
C ARG A 48 -4.31 4.86 3.48
N ASP A 49 -5.48 5.44 3.71
CA ASP A 49 -6.47 5.67 2.66
C ASP A 49 -6.09 6.87 1.76
N GLU A 50 -6.96 7.18 0.79
CA GLU A 50 -6.79 8.30 -0.13
C GLU A 50 -6.70 9.67 0.54
N GLY A 51 -7.33 9.83 1.71
CA GLY A 51 -7.30 11.03 2.54
C GLY A 51 -6.03 11.15 3.38
N GLY A 52 -5.19 10.11 3.38
CA GLY A 52 -4.00 10.01 4.22
C GLY A 52 -4.29 9.53 5.65
N THR A 53 -5.54 9.18 5.96
CA THR A 53 -5.92 8.62 7.26
C THR A 53 -5.26 7.26 7.41
N ARG A 54 -4.62 7.01 8.55
CA ARG A 54 -4.00 5.72 8.83
C ARG A 54 -5.09 4.68 9.12
N ILE A 55 -5.12 3.62 8.32
CA ILE A 55 -6.10 2.53 8.39
C ILE A 55 -5.51 1.20 8.88
N ALA A 56 -4.18 1.10 8.93
CA ALA A 56 -3.45 -0.01 9.56
C ALA A 56 -2.16 0.52 10.19
N ASP A 57 -1.82 -0.01 11.36
CA ASP A 57 -0.61 0.34 12.11
C ASP A 57 -0.18 -0.83 13.01
N ASP A 58 -0.09 -2.01 12.39
CA ASP A 58 -0.10 -3.30 13.08
C ASP A 58 1.27 -3.98 13.01
N ALA A 59 1.70 -4.61 14.11
CA ALA A 59 2.85 -5.50 14.09
C ALA A 59 2.54 -6.75 13.26
N LEU A 60 3.56 -7.30 12.58
CA LEU A 60 3.48 -8.51 11.75
C LEU A 60 4.30 -9.66 12.32
#